data_AF-A0A955B261-F1
#
_entry.id   AF-A0A955B261-F1
#
_cell.length_a   1.000
_cell.length_b   1.000
_cell.length_c   1.000
_cell.angle_alpha   90.00
_cell.angle_beta   90.00
_cell.angle_gamma   90.00
#
_symmetry.space_group_name_H-M   'P 1'
#
loop_
_entity.id
_entity.type
_entity.pdbx_description
1 polymer ?
#
loop_
_entity_poly.entity_id
_entity_poly.type
_entity_poly.pdbx_seq_one_letter_code
_entity_poly.pdbx_strand_id
1 'polypeptide(L)'
;MNEAVKTSIYAGVAVVVALVAVVARPKQEPPRPQHLVGKMLFEKFETPEDATSLEFVKYDEELSELHTFRVARDNTTGAWTIPSHGG
;
A
#
# COMPACT_ATOMS: atom_id res chain seq x y z
N MET A 1 17.25 41.18 -31.81
CA MET A 1 16.70 39.82 -32.02
C MET A 1 15.27 39.96 -32.52
N ASN A 2 14.91 39.28 -33.59
CA ASN A 2 13.56 39.28 -34.16
C ASN A 2 12.58 38.58 -33.20
N GLU A 3 11.37 39.10 -33.03
CA GLU A 3 10.33 38.53 -32.17
C GLU A 3 9.93 37.12 -32.62
N ALA A 4 9.89 36.88 -33.94
CA ALA A 4 9.62 35.56 -34.50
C ALA A 4 10.63 34.49 -34.04
N VAL A 5 11.90 34.89 -33.82
CA VAL A 5 12.95 33.99 -33.34
C VAL A 5 12.76 33.67 -31.86
N LYS A 6 12.27 34.62 -31.05
CA LYS A 6 11.96 34.34 -29.64
C LYS A 6 10.79 33.37 -29.54
N THR A 7 9.72 33.60 -30.31
CA THR A 7 8.53 32.75 -30.31
C THR A 7 8.85 31.31 -30.72
N SER A 8 9.70 31.12 -31.73
CA SER A 8 10.09 29.76 -32.17
C SER A 8 10.92 29.02 -31.13
N ILE A 9 11.79 29.71 -30.39
CA ILE A 9 12.57 29.13 -29.29
C ILE A 9 11.63 28.66 -28.17
N TYR A 10 10.68 29.50 -27.74
CA TYR A 10 9.72 29.11 -26.70
C TYR A 10 8.85 27.92 -27.12
N ALA A 11 8.39 27.90 -28.37
CA ALA A 11 7.64 26.77 -28.92
C ALA A 11 8.48 25.49 -28.91
N GLY A 12 9.76 25.56 -29.29
CA GLY A 12 10.68 24.43 -29.23
C GLY A 12 10.87 23.90 -27.82
N VAL A 13 11.10 24.78 -26.84
CA VAL A 13 11.22 24.39 -25.42
C VAL A 13 9.94 23.73 -24.92
N ALA A 14 8.77 24.25 -25.27
CA ALA A 14 7.50 23.67 -24.86
C ALA A 14 7.33 22.22 -25.37
N VAL A 15 7.72 21.95 -26.61
CA VAL A 15 7.69 20.59 -27.19
C VAL A 15 8.63 19.66 -26.42
N VAL A 16 9.85 20.10 -26.13
CA VAL A 16 10.82 19.29 -25.37
C VAL A 16 10.30 18.96 -23.97
N VAL A 17 9.77 19.95 -23.26
CA VAL A 17 9.20 19.75 -21.91
C VAL A 17 8.01 18.78 -21.95
N ALA A 18 7.13 18.88 -22.96
CA ALA A 18 6.01 17.97 -23.11
C ALA A 18 6.46 16.51 -23.32
N LEU A 19 7.51 16.29 -24.12
CA LEU A 19 8.08 14.96 -24.33
C LEU A 19 8.67 14.38 -23.04
N VAL A 20 9.43 15.20 -22.29
CA VAL A 20 9.98 14.79 -20.99
C VAL A 20 8.87 14.42 -20.02
N ALA A 21 7.80 15.21 -19.94
CA ALA A 21 6.66 14.92 -19.07
C ALA A 21 5.98 13.57 -19.43
N VAL A 22 5.84 13.25 -20.71
CA VAL A 22 5.25 11.97 -21.15
C VAL A 22 6.13 10.78 -20.77
N VAL A 23 7.45 10.91 -20.87
CA VAL A 23 8.41 9.83 -20.55
C VAL A 23 8.60 9.68 -19.04
N ALA A 24 8.69 10.79 -18.32
CA ALA A 24 8.95 10.81 -16.88
C ALA A 24 7.70 10.58 -16.02
N ARG A 25 6.49 10.53 -16.62
CA ARG A 25 5.26 10.32 -15.86
C ARG A 25 5.32 8.98 -15.10
N PRO A 26 5.01 8.97 -13.79
CA PRO A 26 4.94 7.72 -13.04
C PRO A 26 3.83 6.84 -13.62
N LYS A 27 4.14 5.56 -13.84
CA LYS A 27 3.12 4.57 -14.19
C LYS A 27 2.29 4.31 -12.95
N GLN A 28 1.07 4.82 -12.92
CA GLN A 28 0.08 4.36 -11.95
C GLN A 28 -0.27 2.93 -12.33
N GLU A 29 0.12 1.97 -11.49
CA GLU A 29 -0.45 0.64 -11.62
C GLU A 29 -1.96 0.77 -11.43
N PRO A 30 -2.78 0.30 -12.39
CA PRO A 30 -4.22 0.30 -12.16
C PRO A 30 -4.46 -0.50 -10.87
N PRO A 31 -5.39 -0.04 -10.00
CA PRO A 31 -5.79 -0.86 -8.87
C PRO A 31 -6.17 -2.21 -9.45
N ARG A 32 -5.48 -3.25 -8.97
CA ARG A 32 -5.50 -4.57 -9.57
C ARG A 32 -6.35 -5.53 -8.71
N PRO A 33 -7.62 -5.24 -8.33
CA PRO A 33 -8.35 -6.16 -7.46
C PRO A 33 -8.94 -7.34 -8.24
N GLN A 34 -9.37 -7.18 -9.50
CA GLN A 34 -10.15 -8.20 -10.21
C GLN A 34 -9.41 -9.54 -10.37
N HIS A 35 -8.12 -9.52 -10.72
CA HIS A 35 -7.31 -10.74 -10.87
C HIS A 35 -6.90 -11.40 -9.54
N LEU A 36 -7.18 -10.74 -8.41
CA LEU A 36 -6.95 -11.25 -7.06
C LEU A 36 -8.26 -11.69 -6.39
N VAL A 37 -9.42 -11.41 -7.00
CA VAL A 37 -10.72 -11.90 -6.50
C VAL A 37 -10.70 -13.43 -6.53
N GLY A 38 -10.95 -14.03 -5.36
CA GLY A 38 -10.95 -15.49 -5.20
C GLY A 38 -9.57 -16.12 -5.08
N LYS A 39 -8.48 -15.34 -5.11
CA LYS A 39 -7.14 -15.84 -4.77
C LYS A 39 -6.88 -15.72 -3.28
N MET A 40 -6.11 -16.66 -2.74
CA MET A 40 -5.62 -16.56 -1.37
C MET A 40 -4.80 -15.28 -1.21
N LEU A 41 -5.08 -14.51 -0.15
CA LEU A 41 -4.27 -13.34 0.22
C LEU A 41 -2.84 -13.75 0.60
N PHE A 42 -2.69 -14.96 1.13
CA PHE A 42 -1.42 -15.54 1.55
C PHE A 42 -1.31 -16.94 0.93
N GLU A 43 -0.47 -17.10 -0.11
CA GLU A 43 -0.33 -18.37 -0.85
C GLU A 43 0.08 -19.56 0.03
N LYS A 44 0.74 -19.31 1.16
CA LYS A 44 1.26 -20.32 2.09
C LYS A 44 0.40 -20.52 3.34
N PHE A 45 -0.77 -19.89 3.42
CA PHE A 45 -1.69 -20.06 4.53
C PHE A 45 -2.67 -21.19 4.21
N GLU A 46 -2.17 -22.43 4.33
CA GLU A 46 -2.94 -23.63 3.95
C GLU A 46 -3.73 -24.20 5.13
N THR A 47 -3.22 -24.02 6.36
CA THR A 47 -3.84 -24.54 7.57
C THR A 47 -4.05 -23.45 8.62
N PRO A 48 -5.08 -23.54 9.48
CA PRO A 48 -5.27 -22.60 10.58
C PRO A 48 -4.09 -22.56 11.56
N GLU A 49 -3.30 -23.64 11.63
CA GLU A 49 -2.12 -23.74 12.51
C GLU A 49 -0.94 -22.89 12.02
N ASP A 50 -0.93 -22.53 10.72
CA ASP A 50 0.05 -21.62 10.12
C ASP A 50 -0.13 -20.17 10.60
N ALA A 51 -1.22 -19.87 11.31
CA ALA A 51 -1.44 -18.55 11.90
C ALA A 51 -0.42 -18.28 13.01
N THR A 52 0.35 -17.20 12.83
CA THR A 52 1.30 -16.70 13.85
C THR A 52 0.71 -15.59 14.72
N SER A 53 -0.44 -15.03 14.34
CA SER A 53 -1.16 -14.02 15.12
C SER A 53 -2.67 -14.06 14.86
N LEU A 54 -3.44 -13.66 15.87
CA LEU A 54 -4.88 -13.48 15.83
C LEU A 54 -5.21 -12.11 16.43
N GLU A 55 -6.04 -11.33 15.74
CA GLU A 55 -6.46 -10.01 16.18
C GLU A 55 -7.98 -9.92 16.19
N PHE A 56 -8.52 -9.46 17.32
CA PHE A 56 -9.93 -9.22 17.55
C PHE A 56 -10.14 -7.72 17.65
N VAL A 57 -10.88 -7.16 16.70
CA VAL A 57 -11.28 -5.75 16.71
C VAL A 57 -12.77 -5.68 17.03
N LYS A 58 -13.10 -5.06 18.16
CA LYS A 58 -14.48 -4.82 18.59
C LYS A 58 -14.71 -3.31 18.62
N TYR A 59 -15.77 -2.87 17.95
CA TYR A 59 -16.27 -1.52 18.12
C TYR A 59 -17.13 -1.44 19.38
N ASP A 60 -16.82 -0.48 20.24
CA ASP A 60 -17.61 -0.14 21.41
C ASP A 60 -18.51 1.06 21.07
N GLU A 61 -19.81 0.83 20.96
CA GLU A 61 -20.77 1.87 20.59
C GLU A 61 -20.98 2.91 21.71
N GLU A 62 -20.82 2.51 22.99
CA GLU A 62 -21.02 3.41 24.13
C GLU A 62 -19.88 4.41 24.23
N LEU A 63 -18.65 3.96 23.98
CA LEU A 63 -17.46 4.80 24.00
C LEU A 63 -17.12 5.40 22.63
N SER A 64 -17.77 4.93 21.55
CA SER A 64 -17.41 5.26 20.17
C SER A 64 -15.93 4.96 19.85
N GLU A 65 -15.37 3.92 20.46
CA GLU A 65 -13.96 3.55 20.37
C GLU A 65 -13.77 2.16 19.75
N LEU A 66 -12.59 1.90 19.18
CA LEU A 66 -12.18 0.58 18.72
C LEU A 66 -11.28 -0.07 19.77
N HIS A 67 -11.72 -1.21 20.29
CA HIS A 67 -10.90 -2.06 21.15
C HIS A 67 -10.27 -3.17 20.33
N THR A 68 -8.94 -3.21 20.36
CA THR A 68 -8.14 -4.24 19.69
C THR A 68 -7.50 -5.15 20.73
N PHE A 69 -7.70 -6.46 20.58
CA PHE A 69 -7.01 -7.49 21.36
C PHE A 69 -6.25 -8.40 20.41
N ARG A 70 -4.93 -8.54 20.62
CA ARG A 70 -4.06 -9.37 19.77
C ARG A 70 -3.40 -10.47 20.61
N VAL A 71 -3.31 -11.66 20.03
CA VAL A 71 -2.52 -12.78 20.55
C VAL A 71 -1.58 -13.21 19.43
N ALA A 72 -0.29 -13.36 19.73
CA ALA A 72 0.71 -13.75 18.75
C ALA A 72 1.60 -14.86 19.31
N ARG A 73 2.19 -15.67 18.43
CA ARG A 73 3.25 -16.60 18.83
C ARG A 73 4.51 -15.81 19.14
N ASP A 74 5.10 -16.06 20.29
CA ASP A 74 6.42 -15.53 20.63
C ASP A 74 7.48 -16.19 19.74
N ASN A 75 8.31 -15.36 19.10
CA ASN A 75 9.32 -15.84 18.14
C ASN A 75 10.44 -16.66 18.80
N THR A 76 10.58 -16.59 20.12
CA THR A 76 11.67 -17.24 20.87
C THR A 76 11.22 -18.57 21.47
N THR A 77 10.01 -18.60 22.04
CA THR A 77 9.46 -19.73 22.79
C THR A 77 8.43 -20.52 21.98
N GLY A 78 7.88 -19.94 20.91
CA GLY A 78 6.81 -20.53 20.10
C GLY A 78 5.44 -20.59 20.78
N ALA A 79 5.34 -20.11 22.03
CA ALA A 79 4.12 -20.07 22.82
C ALA A 79 3.20 -18.91 22.39
N TRP A 80 1.90 -19.08 22.55
CA TRP A 80 0.94 -17.99 22.36
C TRP A 80 1.03 -17.01 23.52
N THR A 81 1.31 -15.74 23.23
CA THR A 81 1.44 -14.67 24.21
C THR A 81 0.59 -13.46 23.82
N ILE A 82 0.23 -12.66 24.81
CA ILE A 82 -0.32 -11.32 24.59
C ILE A 82 0.89 -10.38 24.43
N PRO A 83 1.18 -9.87 23.22
CA PRO A 83 2.30 -8.96 23.05
C PRO A 83 2.04 -7.69 23.88
N SER A 84 3.00 -7.31 24.72
CA SER A 84 2.98 -6.00 25.36
C SER A 84 3.11 -4.93 24.28
N HIS A 85 2.47 -3.78 24.48
CA HIS A 85 2.43 -2.69 23.50
C HIS A 85 3.83 -2.36 22.96
N GLY A 86 4.06 -2.62 21.67
CA GLY A 86 5.33 -2.33 20.97
C GLY A 86 6.24 -3.55 20.77
N GLY A 87 6.03 -4.25 19.65
CA GLY A 87 7.02 -5.11 19.01
C GLY A 87 7.18 -4.65 17.57
#